data_AF-A0A7C3GHL8-F1
#
_entry.id   AF-A0A7C3GHL8-F1
#
_cell.length_a   1.000
_cell.length_b   1.000
_cell.length_c   1.000
_cell.angle_alpha   90.00
_cell.angle_beta   90.00
_cell.angle_gamma   90.00
#
_symmetry.space_group_name_H-M   'P 1'
#
loop_
_entity.id
_entity.type
_entity.pdbx_description
1 polymer ?
#
loop_
_entity_poly.entity_id
_entity_poly.type
_entity_poly.pdbx_seq_one_letter_code
_entity_poly.pdbx_strand_id
1 'polypeptide(L)'
;MTTQNKRYSRPLSISLLVSFLLLLFVLPIQAGNGRIACIDGEAAGFSCNNVDLLAHLPLSAIGGDADNGVLASDIWGWTSPNSGKRYALVGLRNATSFVDVTDPLNPVYLGKLPAQGTALSPYRDFKVYQNYAFIVGDAPFVNHGMQVFDLLKLDSA
;
A
#
# COMPACT_ATOMS: atom_id res chain seq x y z
N MET A 1 -23.70 51.44 -70.01
CA MET A 1 -22.43 51.55 -70.76
C MET A 1 -21.39 50.70 -70.02
N THR A 2 -20.84 49.69 -70.72
CA THR A 2 -19.49 49.08 -70.56
C THR A 2 -19.12 48.44 -69.21
N THR A 3 -19.12 47.09 -69.05
CA THR A 3 -18.03 46.08 -69.32
C THR A 3 -16.88 46.14 -68.28
N GLN A 4 -16.27 45.09 -67.69
CA GLN A 4 -16.19 43.63 -67.84
C GLN A 4 -15.39 43.02 -66.64
N ASN A 5 -15.71 41.77 -66.27
CA ASN A 5 -14.85 40.64 -65.84
C ASN A 5 -13.51 40.85 -65.10
N LYS A 6 -13.39 40.18 -63.93
CA LYS A 6 -12.29 39.21 -63.71
C LYS A 6 -12.67 38.15 -62.66
N ARG A 7 -12.82 36.91 -63.12
CA ARG A 7 -12.78 35.68 -62.31
C ARG A 7 -11.38 35.55 -61.69
N TYR A 8 -11.30 35.22 -60.40
CA TYR A 8 -10.19 34.43 -59.87
C TYR A 8 -10.74 33.37 -58.93
N SER A 9 -10.25 32.15 -59.14
CA SER A 9 -10.77 30.91 -58.61
C SER A 9 -9.69 30.19 -57.81
N ARG A 10 -10.13 29.53 -56.73
CA ARG A 10 -9.50 28.44 -55.95
C ARG A 10 -8.60 28.85 -54.75
N PRO A 11 -8.38 27.96 -53.75
CA PRO A 11 -9.07 26.70 -53.42
C PRO A 11 -9.55 26.59 -51.96
N LEU A 12 -10.48 25.67 -51.74
CA LEU A 12 -10.94 25.18 -50.45
C LEU A 12 -9.81 24.36 -49.79
N SER A 13 -9.21 24.86 -48.71
CA SER A 13 -8.11 24.19 -47.99
C SER A 13 -8.64 23.33 -46.84
N ILE A 14 -8.71 22.03 -47.11
CA ILE A 14 -8.51 20.86 -46.22
C ILE A 14 -8.23 21.24 -44.75
N SER A 15 -9.26 21.26 -43.90
CA SER A 15 -9.12 21.38 -42.44
C SER A 15 -9.93 20.32 -41.70
N LEU A 16 -10.09 19.13 -42.30
CA LEU A 16 -10.98 18.07 -41.79
C LEU A 16 -10.32 16.69 -41.57
N LEU A 17 -8.98 16.61 -41.54
CA LEU A 17 -8.28 15.31 -41.49
C LEU A 17 -7.26 15.14 -40.35
N VAL A 18 -7.25 16.01 -39.33
CA VAL A 18 -6.34 15.86 -38.17
C VAL A 18 -7.06 15.44 -36.88
N SER A 19 -8.40 15.46 -36.84
CA SER A 19 -9.15 15.19 -35.59
C SER A 19 -9.48 13.72 -35.31
N PHE A 20 -8.90 12.76 -36.03
CA PHE A 20 -9.23 11.33 -35.85
C PHE A 20 -8.08 10.44 -35.35
N LEU A 21 -6.92 11.02 -35.00
CA LEU A 21 -5.74 10.25 -34.56
C LEU A 21 -5.24 10.65 -33.16
N LEU A 22 -6.16 10.84 -32.21
CA LEU A 22 -5.80 11.15 -30.80
C LEU A 22 -6.86 10.63 -29.80
N LEU A 23 -7.45 9.47 -30.09
CA LEU A 23 -8.48 8.83 -29.25
C LEU A 23 -8.17 7.37 -28.90
N LEU A 24 -6.90 6.96 -28.93
CA LEU A 24 -6.45 5.62 -28.49
C LEU A 24 -5.55 5.61 -27.25
N PHE A 25 -5.47 6.72 -26.50
CA PHE A 25 -4.78 6.74 -25.20
C PHE A 25 -5.65 7.31 -24.08
N VAL A 26 -6.92 6.93 -24.06
CA VAL A 26 -7.64 6.87 -22.78
C VAL A 26 -7.58 5.42 -22.34
N LEU A 27 -6.47 5.04 -21.70
CA LEU A 27 -6.52 3.88 -20.82
C LEU A 27 -7.66 4.16 -19.83
N PRO A 28 -8.61 3.23 -19.63
CA PRO A 28 -9.56 3.41 -18.56
C PRO A 28 -8.72 3.52 -17.28
N ILE A 29 -8.88 4.62 -16.55
CA ILE A 29 -8.53 4.63 -15.14
C ILE A 29 -9.39 3.51 -14.56
N GLN A 30 -8.78 2.36 -14.29
CA GLN A 30 -9.43 1.26 -13.61
C GLN A 30 -9.62 1.73 -12.16
N ALA A 31 -10.60 2.61 -11.93
CA ALA A 31 -11.15 2.89 -10.62
C ALA A 31 -11.97 1.66 -10.20
N GLY A 32 -11.29 0.54 -10.00
CA GLY A 32 -11.80 -0.56 -9.21
C GLY A 32 -11.51 -0.23 -7.75
N ASN A 33 -12.56 -0.03 -6.95
CA ASN A 33 -12.42 -0.28 -5.52
C ASN A 33 -12.07 -1.76 -5.36
N GLY A 34 -10.78 -2.06 -5.17
CA GLY A 34 -10.24 -3.41 -5.00
C GLY A 34 -9.33 -3.87 -6.14
N ARG A 35 -8.32 -4.67 -5.77
CA ARG A 35 -7.36 -5.43 -6.60
C ARG A 35 -6.88 -4.71 -7.87
N ILE A 36 -5.65 -4.24 -7.83
CA ILE A 36 -4.92 -3.70 -8.98
C ILE A 36 -4.11 -4.85 -9.59
N ALA A 37 -4.52 -5.27 -10.78
CA ALA A 37 -3.87 -6.37 -11.49
C ALA A 37 -2.44 -6.00 -11.91
N CYS A 38 -1.54 -6.99 -11.86
CA CYS A 38 -0.20 -6.88 -12.43
C CYS A 38 -0.28 -7.00 -13.95
N ILE A 39 -0.23 -5.86 -14.64
CA ILE A 39 -0.27 -5.79 -16.10
C ILE A 39 1.07 -5.24 -16.56
N ASP A 40 1.71 -5.95 -17.50
CA ASP A 40 3.01 -5.58 -18.06
C ASP A 40 4.11 -5.31 -17.02
N GLY A 41 4.05 -6.02 -15.88
CA GLY A 41 5.04 -5.93 -14.80
C GLY A 41 4.82 -4.78 -13.82
N GLU A 42 3.68 -4.08 -13.89
CA GLU A 42 3.36 -2.96 -13.00
C GLU A 42 1.97 -3.09 -12.35
N ALA A 43 1.86 -2.70 -11.08
CA ALA A 43 0.62 -2.57 -10.34
C ALA A 43 0.69 -1.35 -9.42
N ALA A 44 -0.10 -0.31 -9.72
CA ALA A 44 -0.14 0.94 -8.95
C ALA A 44 1.23 1.66 -8.80
N GLY A 45 2.12 1.52 -9.79
CA GLY A 45 3.47 2.08 -9.75
C GLY A 45 4.48 1.26 -8.95
N PHE A 46 4.10 0.06 -8.51
CA PHE A 46 5.01 -0.94 -7.98
C PHE A 46 5.27 -2.01 -9.04
N SER A 47 6.55 -2.33 -9.24
CA SER A 47 6.91 -3.47 -10.08
C SER A 47 6.39 -4.77 -9.49
N CYS A 48 5.84 -5.63 -10.34
CA CYS A 48 5.18 -6.86 -9.94
C CYS A 48 5.50 -8.01 -10.92
N ASN A 49 5.35 -9.25 -10.45
CA ASN A 49 5.48 -10.44 -11.29
C ASN A 49 4.47 -11.51 -10.84
N ASN A 50 3.39 -11.66 -11.61
CA ASN A 50 2.30 -12.61 -11.32
C ASN A 50 1.70 -12.46 -9.91
N VAL A 51 1.71 -11.23 -9.38
CA VAL A 51 1.15 -10.87 -8.07
C VAL A 51 0.43 -9.54 -8.18
N ASP A 52 -0.82 -9.51 -7.75
CA ASP A 52 -1.65 -8.31 -7.81
C ASP A 52 -1.60 -7.54 -6.50
N LEU A 53 -1.70 -6.22 -6.60
CA LEU A 53 -1.76 -5.36 -5.43
C LEU A 53 -3.21 -5.27 -4.94
N LEU A 54 -3.49 -5.83 -3.77
CA LEU A 54 -4.84 -5.83 -3.19
C LEU A 54 -5.12 -4.54 -2.39
N ALA A 55 -4.16 -4.12 -1.58
CA ALA A 55 -4.23 -2.92 -0.76
C ALA A 55 -2.82 -2.40 -0.45
N HIS A 56 -2.70 -1.11 -0.17
CA HIS A 56 -1.45 -0.47 0.24
C HIS A 56 -1.70 0.43 1.45
N LEU A 57 -1.09 0.07 2.58
CA LEU A 57 -1.03 0.91 3.78
C LEU A 57 0.40 1.46 3.91
N PRO A 58 0.62 2.77 3.75
CA PRO A 58 1.94 3.33 4.04
C PRO A 58 2.24 3.17 5.52
N LEU A 59 3.52 3.06 5.88
CA LEU A 59 3.92 2.84 7.27
C LEU A 59 3.42 3.94 8.24
N SER A 60 3.22 5.17 7.76
CA SER A 60 2.60 6.27 8.52
C SER A 60 1.12 6.00 8.87
N ALA A 61 0.39 5.23 8.06
CA ALA A 61 -0.99 4.85 8.32
C ALA A 61 -1.13 3.71 9.34
N ILE A 62 -0.03 3.05 9.70
CA ILE A 62 -0.01 1.96 10.68
C ILE A 62 0.79 2.31 11.93
N GLY A 63 0.89 3.60 12.25
CA GLY A 63 1.51 4.08 13.49
C GLY A 63 3.05 4.17 13.45
N GLY A 64 3.65 4.22 12.26
CA GLY A 64 5.06 4.53 12.06
C GLY A 64 5.47 5.88 12.64
N ASP A 65 6.73 5.98 13.08
CA ASP A 65 7.30 7.18 13.70
C ASP A 65 7.61 8.25 12.65
N ALA A 66 6.72 9.24 12.52
CA ALA A 66 6.88 10.32 11.54
C ALA A 66 8.05 11.27 11.90
N ASP A 67 8.33 11.44 13.20
CA ASP A 67 9.30 12.41 13.70
C ASP A 67 10.74 11.91 13.56
N ASN A 68 10.96 10.60 13.69
CA ASN A 68 12.29 9.96 13.66
C ASN A 68 12.52 9.09 12.41
N GLY A 69 11.67 9.23 11.40
CA GLY A 69 11.72 8.48 10.15
C GLY A 69 11.03 7.13 10.25
N VAL A 70 10.27 6.82 9.20
CA VAL A 70 9.38 5.68 9.15
C VAL A 70 10.10 4.45 8.62
N LEU A 71 10.56 3.59 9.52
CA LEU A 71 11.28 2.36 9.18
C LEU A 71 10.54 1.10 9.61
N ALA A 72 10.47 0.17 8.65
CA ALA A 72 10.00 -1.21 8.67
C ALA A 72 11.05 -2.26 9.07
N SER A 73 10.76 -3.27 9.90
CA SER A 73 11.39 -4.59 9.70
C SER A 73 10.47 -5.73 10.10
N ASP A 74 10.58 -6.82 9.35
CA ASP A 74 9.83 -8.07 9.52
C ASP A 74 8.29 -7.92 9.40
N ILE A 75 7.63 -9.01 9.03
CA ILE A 75 6.17 -9.13 8.98
C ILE A 75 5.75 -10.57 9.27
N TRP A 76 4.71 -10.75 10.08
CA TRP A 76 4.20 -12.07 10.44
C TRP A 76 2.69 -12.12 10.42
N GLY A 77 2.16 -13.19 9.83
CA GLY A 77 0.72 -13.45 9.78
C GLY A 77 0.28 -14.36 10.93
N TRP A 78 -0.86 -14.06 11.53
CA TRP A 78 -1.54 -14.96 12.46
C TRP A 78 -3.04 -14.97 12.20
N THR A 79 -3.65 -16.15 12.25
CA THR A 79 -5.09 -16.33 12.12
C THR A 79 -5.68 -16.66 13.48
N SER A 80 -6.66 -15.89 13.94
CA SER A 80 -7.34 -16.19 15.20
C SER A 80 -8.08 -17.51 15.10
N PRO A 81 -7.84 -18.47 16.03
CA PRO A 81 -8.60 -19.70 16.07
C PRO A 81 -10.05 -19.48 16.53
N ASN A 82 -10.37 -18.34 17.15
CA ASN A 82 -11.71 -18.04 17.67
C ASN A 82 -12.60 -17.37 16.62
N SER A 83 -12.08 -16.38 15.91
CA SER A 83 -12.85 -15.53 14.99
C SER A 83 -12.60 -15.85 13.52
N GLY A 84 -11.52 -16.56 13.19
CA GLY A 84 -11.05 -16.73 11.81
C GLY A 84 -10.45 -15.46 11.19
N LYS A 85 -10.40 -14.36 11.94
CA LYS A 85 -9.76 -13.12 11.49
C LYS A 85 -8.27 -13.34 11.28
N ARG A 86 -7.72 -12.67 10.27
CA ARG A 86 -6.30 -12.74 9.90
C ARG A 86 -5.65 -11.42 10.24
N TYR A 87 -4.53 -11.47 10.93
CA TYR A 87 -3.81 -10.29 11.39
C TYR A 87 -2.37 -10.30 10.88
N ALA A 88 -1.88 -9.13 10.47
CA ALA A 88 -0.48 -8.89 10.20
C ALA A 88 0.15 -8.14 11.38
N LEU A 89 1.27 -8.67 11.87
CA LEU A 89 2.16 -8.01 12.82
C LEU A 89 3.30 -7.40 12.01
N VAL A 90 3.54 -6.10 12.19
CA VAL A 90 4.57 -5.36 11.45
C VAL A 90 5.51 -4.70 12.44
N GLY A 91 6.81 -4.98 12.35
CA GLY A 91 7.80 -4.35 13.21
C GLY A 91 8.09 -2.95 12.72
N LEU A 92 7.79 -1.95 13.52
CA LEU A 92 8.12 -0.54 13.23
C LEU A 92 9.45 -0.18 13.89
N ARG A 93 9.88 1.09 13.85
CA ARG A 93 11.08 1.59 14.56
C ARG A 93 10.94 1.66 16.08
N ASN A 94 9.71 1.88 16.58
CA ASN A 94 9.45 2.07 18.01
C ASN A 94 8.30 1.22 18.58
N ALA A 95 7.79 0.25 17.80
CA ALA A 95 6.62 -0.51 18.17
C ALA A 95 6.42 -1.75 17.27
N THR A 96 5.51 -2.62 17.66
CA THR A 96 4.89 -3.63 16.79
C THR A 96 3.48 -3.16 16.44
N SER A 97 3.18 -2.98 15.16
CA SER A 97 1.85 -2.64 14.65
C SER A 97 1.01 -3.88 14.40
N PHE A 98 -0.29 -3.78 14.65
CA PHE A 98 -1.28 -4.82 14.35
C PHE A 98 -2.28 -4.31 13.31
N VAL A 99 -2.48 -5.11 12.25
CA VAL A 99 -3.39 -4.80 11.15
C VAL A 99 -4.31 -5.99 10.92
N ASP A 100 -5.62 -5.79 10.95
CA ASP A 100 -6.60 -6.78 10.47
C ASP A 100 -6.54 -6.83 8.95
N VAL A 101 -6.24 -8.00 8.39
CA VAL A 101 -6.15 -8.28 6.96
C VAL A 101 -7.17 -9.36 6.54
N THR A 102 -8.23 -9.52 7.34
CA THR A 102 -9.31 -10.49 7.07
C THR A 102 -9.98 -10.20 5.73
N ASP A 103 -10.32 -8.93 5.48
CA ASP A 103 -10.63 -8.42 4.15
C ASP A 103 -9.33 -7.89 3.52
N PRO A 104 -8.74 -8.59 2.53
CA PRO A 104 -7.48 -8.19 1.94
C PRO A 104 -7.58 -6.91 1.09
N LEU A 105 -8.79 -6.48 0.71
CA LEU A 105 -9.01 -5.23 -0.01
C LEU A 105 -9.17 -4.03 0.94
N ASN A 106 -9.52 -4.29 2.20
CA ASN A 106 -9.80 -3.27 3.20
C ASN A 106 -9.07 -3.57 4.52
N PRO A 107 -7.73 -3.58 4.54
CA PRO A 107 -6.99 -3.83 5.77
C PRO A 107 -7.18 -2.69 6.78
N VAL A 108 -7.31 -3.02 8.06
CA VAL A 108 -7.62 -2.07 9.14
C VAL A 108 -6.51 -2.03 10.18
N TYR A 109 -5.93 -0.87 10.42
CA TYR A 109 -4.98 -0.67 11.52
C TYR A 109 -5.70 -0.72 12.87
N LEU A 110 -5.28 -1.61 13.77
CA LEU A 110 -5.90 -1.80 15.09
C LEU A 110 -5.18 -1.08 16.22
N GLY A 111 -3.92 -0.70 16.00
CA GLY A 111 -3.07 -0.12 17.03
C GLY A 111 -1.68 -0.73 17.03
N LYS A 112 -0.87 -0.33 18.01
CA LYS A 112 0.51 -0.82 18.16
C LYS A 112 0.87 -1.09 19.61
N LEU A 113 1.73 -2.08 19.83
CA LEU A 113 2.43 -2.29 21.09
C LEU A 113 3.75 -1.52 21.05
N PRO A 114 3.95 -0.48 21.88
CA PRO A 114 5.23 0.21 21.97
C PRO A 114 6.37 -0.74 22.33
N ALA A 115 7.55 -0.49 21.78
CA ALA A 115 8.76 -1.21 22.14
C ALA A 115 9.06 -1.04 23.63
N GLN A 116 9.72 -2.04 24.24
CA GLN A 116 10.28 -1.84 25.57
C GLN A 116 11.48 -0.90 25.52
N GLY A 117 11.49 0.06 26.45
CA GLY A 117 12.52 1.08 26.55
C GLY A 117 12.37 2.23 25.55
N THR A 118 13.41 3.06 25.43
CA THR A 118 13.39 4.31 24.64
C THR A 118 14.22 4.23 23.35
N ALA A 119 14.82 3.08 23.05
CA ALA A 119 15.61 2.92 21.83
C ALA A 119 14.75 2.94 20.58
N LEU A 120 15.20 3.72 19.60
CA LEU A 120 14.67 3.73 18.25
C LEU A 120 15.48 2.75 17.39
N SER A 121 14.93 1.56 17.14
CA SER A 121 15.58 0.55 16.29
C SER A 121 14.62 -0.12 15.32
N PRO A 122 15.03 -0.20 14.04
CA PRO A 122 14.55 -1.06 12.99
C PRO A 122 14.08 -2.41 13.42
N TYR A 123 15.06 -3.05 14.04
CA TYR A 123 15.33 -4.46 13.91
C TYR A 123 14.48 -5.19 14.93
N ARG A 124 13.32 -5.61 14.47
CA ARG A 124 12.34 -6.42 15.18
C ARG A 124 12.18 -7.74 14.46
N ASP A 125 12.04 -8.80 15.25
CA ASP A 125 11.62 -10.11 14.79
C ASP A 125 10.52 -10.60 15.75
N PHE A 126 9.58 -11.36 15.22
CA PHE A 126 8.54 -11.99 16.00
C PHE A 126 8.30 -13.42 15.55
N LYS A 127 7.92 -14.24 16.52
CA LYS A 127 7.44 -15.60 16.28
C LYS A 127 6.18 -15.81 17.08
N VAL A 128 5.21 -16.49 16.48
CA VAL A 128 3.96 -16.82 17.15
C VAL A 128 3.97 -18.28 17.52
N TYR A 129 3.65 -18.57 18.78
CA TYR A 129 3.36 -19.91 19.27
C TYR A 129 1.99 -19.90 19.94
N GLN A 130 1.09 -20.74 19.43
CA GLN A 130 -0.34 -20.71 19.76
C GLN A 130 -0.92 -19.30 19.52
N ASN A 131 -1.34 -18.61 20.58
CA ASN A 131 -1.96 -17.29 20.52
C ASN A 131 -1.04 -16.19 21.06
N TYR A 132 0.24 -16.49 21.27
CA TYR A 132 1.19 -15.54 21.84
C TYR A 132 2.24 -15.15 20.81
N ALA A 133 2.40 -13.85 20.59
CA ALA A 133 3.52 -13.31 19.84
C ALA A 133 4.68 -13.03 20.78
N PHE A 134 5.84 -13.62 20.47
CA PHE A 134 7.11 -13.38 21.13
C PHE A 134 7.90 -12.42 20.25
N ILE A 135 8.14 -11.21 20.76
CA ILE A 135 8.68 -10.09 20.02
C ILE A 135 10.04 -9.73 20.62
N VAL A 136 11.07 -9.73 19.79
CA VAL A 136 12.44 -9.31 20.15
C VAL A 136 12.85 -8.12 19.30
N GLY A 137 13.78 -7.34 19.82
CA GLY A 137 14.34 -6.20 19.11
C GLY A 137 15.84 -6.10 19.35
N ASP A 138 16.61 -5.88 18.29
CA ASP A 138 18.01 -5.49 18.41
C ASP A 138 18.08 -3.98 18.60
N ALA A 139 18.30 -3.55 19.83
CA ALA A 139 18.48 -2.16 20.20
C ALA A 139 19.86 -2.01 20.85
N PRO A 140 20.90 -1.60 20.12
CA PRO A 140 22.31 -1.72 20.55
C PRO A 140 22.68 -0.94 21.83
N PHE A 141 21.77 -0.21 22.44
CA PHE A 141 22.00 0.60 23.64
C PHE A 141 20.88 0.49 24.69
N VAL A 142 19.89 -0.40 24.48
CA VAL A 142 18.76 -0.56 25.39
C VAL A 142 18.39 -2.04 25.48
N ASN A 143 18.16 -2.53 26.70
CA ASN A 143 17.67 -3.88 26.90
C ASN A 143 16.17 -3.95 26.53
N HIS A 144 15.88 -4.26 25.26
CA HIS A 144 14.51 -4.50 24.80
C HIS A 144 13.90 -5.75 25.47
N GLY A 145 14.74 -6.75 25.75
CA GLY A 145 14.29 -8.07 26.19
C GLY A 145 13.33 -8.71 25.19
N MET A 146 12.41 -9.53 25.71
CA MET A 146 11.35 -10.17 24.93
C MET A 146 9.99 -9.66 25.42
N GLN A 147 9.19 -9.08 24.53
CA GLN A 147 7.79 -8.80 24.79
C GLN A 147 6.95 -10.01 24.41
N VAL A 148 5.96 -10.33 25.24
CA VAL A 148 4.97 -11.36 24.94
C VAL A 148 3.60 -10.72 24.87
N PHE A 149 2.92 -10.86 23.74
CA PHE A 149 1.60 -10.29 23.51
C PHE A 149 0.57 -11.40 23.26
N ASP A 150 -0.53 -11.36 23.99
CA ASP A 150 -1.70 -12.23 23.77
C ASP A 150 -2.53 -11.72 22.58
N LEU A 151 -2.47 -12.45 21.47
CA LEU A 151 -3.08 -12.08 20.19
C LEU A 151 -4.61 -12.20 20.21
N LEU A 152 -5.20 -12.95 21.15
CA LEU A 152 -6.66 -13.01 21.27
C LEU A 152 -7.26 -11.66 21.63
N LYS A 153 -6.47 -10.74 22.20
CA LYS A 153 -6.91 -9.36 22.50
C LYS A 153 -7.30 -8.58 21.24
N LEU A 154 -6.77 -8.95 20.07
CA LEU A 154 -7.11 -8.30 18.80
C LEU A 154 -8.54 -8.60 18.33
N ASP A 155 -9.14 -9.71 18.77
CA ASP A 155 -10.52 -10.03 18.39
C ASP A 155 -11.55 -9.07 19.01
N SER A 156 -11.15 -8.38 20.08
CA SER A 156 -11.95 -7.38 20.80
C SER A 156 -11.59 -5.92 20.47
N ALA A 157 -10.65 -5.70 19.55
CA ALA A 157 -10.20 -4.36 19.16
C ALA A 157 -11.19 -3.64 18.23
#